data_AF-M5C357-F1
#
_entry.id   AF-M5C357-F1
#
_cell.length_a   1.000
_cell.length_b   1.000
_cell.length_c   1.000
_cell.angle_alpha   90.00
_cell.angle_beta   90.00
_cell.angle_gamma   90.00
#
_symmetry.space_group_name_H-M   'P 1'
#
loop_
_entity.id
_entity.type
_entity.pdbx_description
1 polymer ?
#
loop_
_entity_poly.entity_id
_entity_poly.type
_entity_poly.pdbx_seq_one_letter_code
_entity_poly.pdbx_strand_id
1 'polypeptide(L)'
;MIVGGYKDNQGFLGYVDLLGTTYSASTIATGYGSMIAIPLLRKAVEGHETTMTEEEGKALLIECMKVLFYRDARSLNKFQIATVTAQGVSISESIEAQTEWSFADKIRGYGAQTQ
;
A
#
# COMPACT_ATOMS: atom_id res chain seq x y z
N MET A 1 -9.83 -10.86 3.19
CA MET A 1 -10.07 -10.58 1.77
C MET A 1 -10.48 -9.12 1.63
N ILE A 2 -10.06 -8.45 0.56
CA ILE A 2 -10.50 -7.10 0.20
C ILE A 2 -11.28 -7.21 -1.11
N VAL A 3 -12.42 -6.51 -1.18
CA VAL A 3 -13.24 -6.38 -2.40
C VAL A 3 -13.26 -4.91 -2.78
N GLY A 4 -12.70 -4.58 -3.94
CA GLY A 4 -12.76 -3.27 -4.55
C GLY A 4 -13.65 -3.29 -5.79
N GLY A 5 -14.46 -2.25 -5.99
CA GLY A 5 -15.35 -2.15 -7.14
C GLY A 5 -15.74 -0.72 -7.46
N TYR A 6 -16.31 -0.52 -8.64
CA TYR A 6 -16.85 0.76 -9.08
C TYR A 6 -18.22 0.54 -9.74
N LYS A 7 -19.25 1.23 -9.26
CA LYS A 7 -20.62 1.13 -9.78
C LYS A 7 -21.37 2.43 -9.55
N ASP A 8 -22.22 2.83 -10.49
CA ASP A 8 -23.10 4.01 -10.36
C ASP A 8 -22.33 5.29 -9.99
N ASN A 9 -21.15 5.48 -10.60
CA ASN A 9 -20.19 6.56 -10.33
C ASN A 9 -19.64 6.61 -8.89
N GLN A 10 -19.70 5.49 -8.16
CA GLN A 10 -19.20 5.37 -6.80
C GLN A 10 -18.21 4.22 -6.68
N GLY A 11 -17.08 4.49 -6.02
CA GLY A 11 -16.13 3.47 -5.61
C GLY A 11 -16.63 2.74 -4.36
N PHE A 12 -16.32 1.45 -4.27
CA PHE A 12 -16.57 0.62 -3.11
C PHE A 12 -15.28 -0.09 -2.69
N LEU A 13 -15.00 -0.09 -1.40
CA LEU A 13 -13.92 -0.86 -0.80
C LEU A 13 -14.43 -1.53 0.48
N GLY A 14 -14.40 -2.87 0.48
CA GLY A 14 -14.89 -3.70 1.57
C GLY A 14 -13.86 -4.73 2.02
N TYR A 15 -13.94 -5.11 3.28
CA TYR A 15 -13.11 -6.12 3.90
C TYR A 15 -13.98 -7.25 4.45
N VAL A 16 -13.46 -8.47 4.40
CA VAL A 16 -14.00 -9.63 5.12
C VAL A 16 -12.87 -10.52 5.63
N ASP A 17 -12.93 -10.95 6.90
CA ASP A 17 -11.98 -11.91 7.47
C ASP A 17 -12.51 -13.36 7.46
N LEU A 18 -11.72 -14.29 8.00
CA LEU A 18 -12.08 -15.71 8.10
C LEU A 18 -13.31 -15.97 9.00
N LEU A 19 -13.58 -15.08 9.96
CA LEU A 19 -14.68 -15.19 10.91
C LEU A 19 -15.98 -14.55 10.39
N GLY A 20 -15.92 -13.92 9.21
CA GLY A 20 -17.04 -13.18 8.63
C GLY A 20 -17.19 -11.76 9.16
N THR A 21 -16.18 -11.20 9.84
CA THR A 21 -16.19 -9.78 10.22
C THR A 21 -16.07 -8.94 8.96
N THR A 22 -17.01 -8.01 8.75
CA THR A 22 -17.04 -7.14 7.58
C THR A 22 -17.01 -5.67 7.95
N TYR A 23 -16.31 -4.86 7.16
CA TYR A 23 -16.41 -3.40 7.21
C TYR A 23 -16.04 -2.77 5.87
N SER A 24 -16.40 -1.50 5.70
CA SER A 24 -15.97 -0.65 4.58
C SER A 24 -15.20 0.55 5.10
N ALA A 25 -14.21 1.01 4.34
CA ALA A 25 -13.40 2.19 4.66
C ALA A 25 -12.79 2.77 3.38
N SER A 26 -12.36 4.03 3.44
CA SER A 26 -11.65 4.69 2.33
C SER A 26 -10.28 4.07 2.03
N THR A 27 -9.66 3.43 3.03
CA THR A 27 -8.39 2.73 2.91
C THR A 27 -8.42 1.42 3.69
N ILE A 28 -7.95 0.33 3.08
CA ILE A 28 -7.93 -1.02 3.68
C ILE A 28 -6.62 -1.71 3.32
N ALA A 29 -6.02 -2.39 4.30
CA ALA A 29 -4.91 -3.31 4.09
C ALA A 29 -5.12 -4.56 4.97
N THR A 30 -4.47 -5.67 4.60
CA THR A 30 -4.55 -6.94 5.34
C THR A 30 -3.19 -7.35 5.88
N GLY A 31 -3.17 -8.33 6.80
CA GLY A 31 -1.93 -8.89 7.33
C GLY A 31 -1.03 -7.82 7.95
N TYR A 32 0.27 -7.85 7.63
CA TYR A 32 1.23 -6.87 8.13
C TYR A 32 0.96 -5.44 7.60
N GLY A 33 0.30 -5.33 6.44
CA GLY A 33 -0.13 -4.06 5.86
C GLY A 33 -1.08 -3.28 6.73
N SER A 34 -1.91 -3.94 7.56
CA SER A 34 -2.83 -3.23 8.47
C SER A 34 -2.09 -2.43 9.55
N MET A 35 -0.86 -2.82 9.88
CA MET A 35 -0.05 -2.18 10.92
C MET A 35 0.86 -1.08 10.35
N ILE A 36 1.37 -1.27 9.12
CA ILE A 36 2.39 -0.40 8.53
C ILE A 36 1.85 0.50 7.42
N ALA A 37 1.06 -0.05 6.49
CA ALA A 37 0.60 0.70 5.33
C ALA A 37 -0.62 1.58 5.65
N ILE A 38 -1.52 1.13 6.52
CA ILE A 38 -2.75 1.89 6.87
C ILE A 38 -2.46 3.31 7.36
N PRO A 39 -1.50 3.57 8.27
CA PRO A 39 -1.18 4.95 8.68
C PRO A 39 -0.74 5.85 7.52
N LEU A 40 0.03 5.32 6.57
CA LEU A 40 0.47 6.06 5.38
C LEU A 40 -0.71 6.36 4.45
N LEU A 41 -1.55 5.34 4.22
CA LEU A 41 -2.76 5.46 3.40
C LEU A 41 -3.73 6.49 3.98
N ARG A 42 -4.04 6.39 5.28
CA ARG A 42 -4.96 7.32 5.97
C ARG A 42 -4.46 8.76 5.91
N LYS A 43 -3.17 8.97 6.19
CA LYS A 43 -2.57 10.30 6.14
C LYS A 43 -2.74 10.98 4.77
N ALA A 44 -2.70 10.22 3.68
CA ALA A 44 -2.82 10.75 2.34
C ALA A 44 -4.28 10.87 1.85
N VAL A 45 -5.15 9.96 2.29
CA VAL A 45 -6.52 9.82 1.73
C VAL A 45 -7.59 10.52 2.58
N GLU A 46 -7.40 10.66 3.90
CA GLU A 46 -8.40 11.31 4.76
C GLU A 46 -8.63 12.77 4.34
N GLY A 47 -9.90 13.11 4.07
CA GLY A 47 -10.32 14.42 3.55
C GLY A 47 -10.11 14.63 2.04
N HIS A 48 -9.57 13.63 1.35
CA HIS A 48 -9.26 13.65 -0.09
C HIS A 48 -9.80 12.40 -0.81
N GLU A 49 -10.81 11.74 -0.22
CA GLU A 49 -11.30 10.43 -0.64
C GLU A 49 -11.83 10.42 -2.08
N THR A 50 -12.32 11.56 -2.58
CA THR A 50 -12.91 11.71 -3.92
C THR A 50 -12.08 12.60 -4.85
N THR A 51 -11.02 13.24 -4.36
CA THR A 51 -10.23 14.22 -5.11
C THR A 51 -8.85 13.70 -5.52
N MET A 52 -8.40 12.61 -4.91
CA MET A 52 -7.14 11.96 -5.26
C MET A 52 -7.20 11.38 -6.68
N THR A 53 -6.17 11.68 -7.47
CA THR A 53 -6.00 11.18 -8.85
C THR A 53 -5.52 9.73 -8.87
N GLU A 54 -5.66 9.07 -10.02
CA GLU A 54 -5.16 7.70 -10.20
C GLU A 54 -3.63 7.62 -10.05
N GLU A 55 -2.92 8.62 -10.56
CA GLU A 55 -1.46 8.72 -10.49
C GLU A 55 -0.98 8.88 -9.04
N GLU A 56 -1.63 9.75 -8.26
CA GLU A 56 -1.34 9.93 -6.83
C GLU A 56 -1.62 8.65 -6.04
N GLY A 57 -2.75 7.99 -6.32
CA GLY A 57 -3.09 6.71 -5.70
C GLY A 57 -2.06 5.62 -6.00
N LYS A 58 -1.60 5.51 -7.25
CA LYS A 58 -0.53 4.56 -7.64
C LYS A 58 0.79 4.88 -6.95
N ALA A 59 1.19 6.15 -6.91
CA ALA A 59 2.42 6.56 -6.24
C ALA A 59 2.38 6.25 -4.74
N LEU A 60 1.24 6.51 -4.08
CA LEU A 60 1.02 6.18 -2.67
C LEU A 60 1.11 4.67 -2.41
N LEU A 61 0.50 3.84 -3.28
CA LEU A 61 0.60 2.38 -3.17
C LEU A 61 2.04 1.89 -3.33
N ILE A 62 2.79 2.42 -4.31
CA ILE A 62 4.21 2.07 -4.51
C ILE A 62 5.03 2.43 -3.25
N GLU A 63 4.76 3.59 -2.65
CA GLU A 63 5.43 4.00 -1.41
C GLU A 63 5.11 3.05 -0.24
N CYS A 64 3.84 2.66 -0.10
CA CYS A 64 3.43 1.67 0.91
C CYS A 64 4.12 0.31 0.68
N MET A 65 4.18 -0.15 -0.57
CA MET A 65 4.86 -1.40 -0.92
C MET A 65 6.36 -1.35 -0.64
N LYS A 66 7.02 -0.22 -0.89
CA LYS A 66 8.43 0.01 -0.53
C LYS A 66 8.65 -0.12 0.98
N VAL A 67 7.80 0.52 1.79
CA VAL A 67 7.92 0.45 3.26
C VAL A 67 7.67 -0.96 3.78
N LEU A 68 6.68 -1.66 3.22
CA LEU A 68 6.45 -3.07 3.54
C LEU A 68 7.64 -3.94 3.16
N PHE A 69 8.26 -3.70 2.00
CA PHE A 69 9.45 -4.43 1.59
C PHE A 69 10.62 -4.27 2.56
N TYR A 70 10.79 -3.09 3.16
CA TYR A 70 11.82 -2.87 4.18
C TYR A 70 11.55 -3.55 5.52
N ARG A 71 10.29 -3.86 5.85
CA ARG A 71 9.88 -4.24 7.22
C ARG A 71 9.24 -5.62 7.35
N ASP A 72 8.69 -6.17 6.28
CA ASP A 72 8.12 -7.51 6.25
C ASP A 72 9.08 -8.49 5.58
N ALA A 73 9.66 -9.37 6.38
CA ALA A 73 10.61 -10.40 5.92
C ALA A 73 9.99 -11.47 5.01
N ARG A 74 8.66 -11.47 4.82
CA ARG A 74 7.96 -12.38 3.90
C ARG A 74 7.49 -11.70 2.63
N SER A 75 7.81 -10.41 2.45
CA SER A 75 7.46 -9.66 1.25
C SER A 75 8.46 -9.89 0.12
N LEU A 76 8.03 -9.59 -1.10
CA LEU A 76 8.86 -9.61 -2.31
C LEU A 76 8.72 -8.24 -2.99
N ASN A 77 9.82 -7.67 -3.49
CA ASN A 77 9.79 -6.42 -4.25
C ASN A 77 9.34 -6.65 -5.70
N LYS A 78 8.17 -7.27 -5.85
CA LYS A 78 7.55 -7.56 -7.14
C LYS A 78 6.04 -7.67 -6.93
N PHE A 79 5.28 -6.72 -7.46
CA PHE A 79 3.85 -6.63 -7.21
C PHE A 79 3.10 -6.04 -8.42
N GLN A 80 1.77 -6.13 -8.42
CA GLN A 80 0.91 -5.55 -9.44
C GLN A 80 -0.10 -4.62 -8.77
N ILE A 81 -0.55 -3.61 -9.51
CA ILE A 81 -1.61 -2.69 -9.08
C ILE A 81 -2.79 -2.89 -10.02
N ALA A 82 -3.98 -3.08 -9.44
CA ALA A 82 -5.22 -3.11 -10.18
C ALA A 82 -6.00 -1.80 -9.94
N THR A 83 -6.45 -1.17 -11.02
CA THR A 83 -7.35 0.00 -10.97
C THR A 83 -8.72 -0.41 -11.47
N VAL A 84 -9.76 0.00 -10.76
CA VAL A 84 -11.16 -0.22 -11.16
C VAL A 84 -11.83 1.14 -11.36
N THR A 85 -12.34 1.39 -12.56
CA THR A 85 -13.03 2.62 -12.93
C THR A 85 -14.34 2.32 -13.65
N ALA A 86 -15.08 3.35 -14.07
CA ALA A 86 -16.26 3.19 -14.92
C ALA A 86 -15.96 2.49 -16.26
N GLN A 87 -14.72 2.57 -16.74
CA GLN A 87 -14.28 1.99 -18.01
C GLN A 87 -13.94 0.50 -17.88
N GLY A 88 -13.86 -0.02 -16.66
CA GLY A 88 -13.57 -1.43 -16.38
C GLY A 88 -12.40 -1.61 -15.41
N VAL A 89 -11.74 -2.75 -15.52
CA VAL A 89 -10.62 -3.15 -14.65
C VAL A 89 -9.34 -3.16 -15.49
N SER A 90 -8.30 -2.48 -15.00
CA SER A 90 -6.95 -2.57 -15.53
C SER A 90 -6.03 -3.17 -14.47
N ILE A 91 -5.13 -4.05 -14.89
CA ILE A 91 -4.11 -4.64 -14.02
C ILE A 91 -2.77 -4.30 -14.65
N SER A 92 -1.87 -3.73 -13.86
CA SER A 92 -0.54 -3.39 -14.33
C SER A 92 0.29 -4.64 -14.61
N GLU A 93 1.32 -4.46 -15.42
CA GLU A 93 2.47 -5.36 -15.42
C GLU A 93 3.10 -5.44 -14.02
N SER A 94 4.02 -6.38 -13.86
CA SER A 94 4.81 -6.47 -12.64
C SER A 94 5.65 -5.21 -12.43
N ILE A 95 5.52 -4.61 -11.25
CA ILE A 95 6.22 -3.41 -10.80
C ILE A 95 7.19 -3.78 -9.68
N GLU A 96 8.28 -3.04 -9.59
CA GLU A 96 9.23 -3.06 -8.49
C GLU A 96 9.32 -1.67 -7.87
N ALA A 97 9.35 -1.57 -6.55
CA ALA A 97 9.54 -0.30 -5.86
C ALA A 97 11.04 0.04 -5.82
N GLN A 98 11.38 1.30 -6.12
CA GLN A 98 12.77 1.77 -6.01
C GLN A 98 13.19 1.84 -4.53
N THR A 99 14.23 1.10 -4.17
CA THR A 99 14.77 1.05 -2.80
C THR A 99 16.06 1.86 -2.63
N GLU A 100 16.35 2.29 -1.40
CA GLU A 100 17.51 3.09 -1.03
C GLU A 100 18.21 2.47 0.18
N TRP A 101 19.51 2.17 0.03
CA TRP A 101 20.33 1.49 1.03
C TRP A 101 21.70 2.15 1.26
N SER A 102 22.01 3.25 0.58
CA SER A 102 23.31 3.94 0.67
C SER A 102 23.69 4.41 2.08
N PHE A 103 22.72 4.57 2.97
CA PHE A 103 23.00 4.93 4.37
C PHE A 103 23.72 3.81 5.14
N ALA A 104 23.60 2.55 4.69
CA ALA A 104 24.21 1.39 5.35
C ALA A 104 25.74 1.50 5.41
N ASP A 105 26.36 2.10 4.39
CA ASP A 105 27.81 2.29 4.32
C ASP A 105 28.37 3.14 5.46
N LYS A 106 27.51 3.95 6.11
CA LYS A 106 27.88 4.82 7.24
C LYS A 106 27.64 4.18 8.60
N ILE A 107 26.95 3.03 8.65
CA ILE A 107 26.66 2.35 9.91
C ILE A 107 27.90 1.56 10.35
N ARG A 108 28.40 1.84 11.55
CA ARG A 108 29.51 1.11 12.18
C ARG A 108 29.13 0.72 13.59
N GLY A 109 29.29 -0.58 13.88
CA GLY A 109 29.01 -1.13 15.19
C GLY A 109 27.57 -1.00 15.66
N TYR A 110 27.42 -1.20 16.96
CA TYR A 110 26.15 -1.16 17.68
C TYR A 110 26.31 -0.46 19.05
N GLY A 111 27.33 0.39 19.21
CA GLY A 111 27.69 1.00 20.49
C GLY A 111 29.03 1.74 20.47
N ALA A 112 30.01 1.29 21.25
CA ALA A 112 31.26 2.01 21.51
C ALA A 112 32.31 2.04 20.36
N GLN A 113 31.96 1.59 19.15
CA GLN A 113 32.90 1.56 18.03
C GLN A 113 32.99 2.93 17.35
N THR A 114 34.20 3.47 17.24
CA THR A 114 34.46 4.82 16.70
C THR A 114 35.05 4.81 15.29
N GLN A 115 35.42 3.64 14.73
CA GLN A 115 35.85 3.44 13.34
C GLN A 115 35.46 2.05 12.83
#